data_AF-A0A6P2EMT3-F1
#
_entry.id   AF-A0A6P2EMT3-F1
#
_cell.length_a   1.000
_cell.length_b   1.000
_cell.length_c   1.000
_cell.angle_alpha   90.00
_cell.angle_beta   90.00
_cell.angle_gamma   90.00
#
_symmetry.space_group_name_H-M   'P 1'
#
loop_
_entity.id
_entity.type
_entity.pdbx_description
1 polymer ?
#
loop_
_entity_poly.entity_id
_entity_poly.type
_entity_poly.pdbx_seq_one_letter_code
_entity_poly.pdbx_strand_id
1 'polypeptide(L)'
;MSAILPANCSSCAREPFALHVPYRGAVPAITALIAGDVQFAFLTYTGTSSFIASGRLRAIGVSSLQRLPAMPDVPTVAEGGVPNFDAPGWFALMGPAGLPPAVTATLRKALAEVLATPALVARMQELGQTALIGQTDVARTIANELAMWKQLVAQRKIVIDG
;
A
#
# COMPACT_ATOMS: atom_id res chain seq x y z
N MET A 1 -10.07 -35.41 2.24
CA MET A 1 -11.33 -35.15 2.96
C MET A 1 -12.24 -34.40 1.98
N SER A 2 -13.10 -35.11 1.25
CA SER A 2 -13.94 -34.52 0.19
C SER A 2 -15.27 -34.03 0.76
N ALA A 3 -15.60 -32.76 0.54
CA ALA A 3 -16.93 -32.24 0.80
C ALA A 3 -17.75 -32.31 -0.50
N ILE A 4 -18.74 -33.20 -0.50
CA ILE A 4 -19.82 -33.24 -1.50
C ILE A 4 -20.81 -32.13 -1.12
N LEU A 5 -21.06 -31.18 -2.02
CA LEU A 5 -22.10 -30.14 -1.84
C LEU A 5 -23.35 -30.54 -2.64
N PRO A 6 -24.57 -30.43 -2.06
CA PRO A 6 -25.81 -30.68 -2.77
C PRO A 6 -26.18 -29.51 -3.71
N ALA A 7 -26.79 -29.85 -4.84
CA ALA A 7 -26.94 -29.03 -6.04
C ALA A 7 -27.94 -27.85 -5.97
N ASN A 8 -28.39 -27.40 -4.80
CA ASN A 8 -29.55 -26.49 -4.72
C ASN A 8 -29.47 -25.37 -3.66
N CYS A 9 -28.32 -24.72 -3.49
CA CYS A 9 -28.23 -23.52 -2.66
C CYS A 9 -27.82 -22.29 -3.48
N SER A 10 -28.78 -21.68 -4.15
CA SER A 10 -28.63 -20.40 -4.88
C SER A 10 -28.38 -19.19 -3.96
N SER A 11 -28.44 -19.36 -2.63
CA SER A 11 -28.03 -18.37 -1.63
C SER A 11 -26.67 -18.66 -0.98
N CYS A 12 -25.96 -19.71 -1.38
CA CYS A 12 -24.59 -20.02 -0.92
C CYS A 12 -23.51 -19.27 -1.70
N ALA A 13 -23.79 -18.08 -2.22
CA ALA A 13 -22.73 -17.14 -2.55
C ALA A 13 -22.08 -16.73 -1.22
N ARG A 14 -21.11 -17.53 -0.75
CA ARG A 14 -20.24 -17.12 0.35
C ARG A 14 -19.69 -15.76 -0.04
N GLU A 15 -19.94 -14.74 0.78
CA GLU A 15 -19.22 -13.50 0.67
C GLU A 15 -17.72 -13.83 0.58
N PRO A 16 -16.97 -13.17 -0.32
CA PRO A 16 -15.55 -13.45 -0.47
C PRO A 16 -14.87 -13.26 0.89
N PHE A 17 -14.41 -14.38 1.45
CA PHE A 17 -13.76 -14.41 2.76
C PHE A 17 -12.25 -14.35 2.59
N ALA A 18 -11.63 -13.36 3.24
CA ALA A 18 -10.20 -13.19 3.32
C ALA A 18 -9.76 -13.27 4.79
N LEU A 19 -8.86 -14.20 5.11
CA LEU A 19 -8.25 -14.30 6.43
C LEU A 19 -6.95 -13.51 6.46
N HIS A 20 -6.84 -12.52 7.35
CA HIS A 20 -5.58 -11.83 7.58
C HIS A 20 -4.61 -12.74 8.33
N VAL A 21 -3.46 -13.03 7.73
CA VAL A 21 -2.35 -13.75 8.35
C VAL A 21 -1.18 -12.76 8.53
N PRO A 22 -0.89 -12.30 9.76
CA PRO A 22 0.12 -11.28 9.99
C PRO A 22 1.53 -11.86 9.91
N TYR A 23 2.43 -11.13 9.25
CA TYR A 23 3.86 -11.44 9.18
C TYR A 23 4.69 -10.30 9.76
N ARG A 24 5.84 -10.61 10.36
CA ARG A 24 6.79 -9.62 10.87
C ARG A 24 7.61 -8.99 9.72
N GLY A 25 6.91 -8.22 8.88
CA GLY A 25 7.48 -7.51 7.73
C GLY A 25 7.26 -8.22 6.39
N ALA A 26 7.69 -7.55 5.31
CA ALA A 26 7.40 -7.97 3.94
C ALA A 26 8.16 -9.24 3.51
N VAL A 27 9.41 -9.42 3.94
CA VAL A 27 10.25 -10.57 3.54
C VAL A 27 9.59 -11.91 3.88
N PRO A 28 9.19 -12.19 5.14
CA PRO A 28 8.53 -13.46 5.45
C PRO A 28 7.16 -13.61 4.76
N ALA A 29 6.42 -12.52 4.52
CA ALA A 29 5.18 -12.57 3.75
C ALA A 29 5.39 -12.93 2.27
N ILE A 30 6.44 -12.39 1.64
CA ILE A 30 6.82 -12.72 0.26
C ILE A 30 7.22 -14.19 0.16
N THR A 31 8.03 -14.68 1.09
CA THR A 31 8.43 -16.10 1.12
C THR A 31 7.21 -17.02 1.26
N ALA A 32 6.31 -16.72 2.18
CA ALA A 32 5.07 -17.49 2.35
C ALA A 32 4.18 -17.48 1.10
N LEU A 33 4.07 -16.33 0.42
CA LEU A 33 3.32 -16.21 -0.83
C LEU A 33 3.95 -17.05 -1.96
N ILE A 34 5.28 -17.04 -2.08
CA ILE A 34 6.00 -17.85 -3.08
C ILE A 34 5.88 -19.35 -2.76
N ALA A 35 5.91 -19.72 -1.48
CA ALA A 35 5.74 -21.10 -1.04
C ALA A 35 4.30 -21.61 -1.19
N GLY A 36 3.32 -20.71 -1.32
CA GLY A 36 1.90 -21.05 -1.41
C GLY A 36 1.18 -21.18 -0.07
N ASP A 37 1.82 -20.77 1.03
CA ASP A 37 1.23 -20.78 2.38
C ASP A 37 0.08 -19.77 2.51
N VAL A 38 0.13 -18.69 1.71
CA VAL A 38 -0.95 -17.70 1.57
C VAL A 38 -1.29 -17.48 0.09
N GLN A 39 -2.55 -17.20 -0.21
CA GLN A 39 -3.05 -17.09 -1.59
C GLN A 39 -2.75 -15.71 -2.21
N PHE A 40 -2.68 -14.67 -1.38
CA PHE A 40 -2.36 -13.31 -1.78
C PHE A 40 -1.79 -12.52 -0.59
N ALA A 41 -1.15 -11.39 -0.87
CA ALA A 41 -0.68 -10.47 0.15
C ALA A 41 -0.77 -9.02 -0.35
N PHE A 42 -1.01 -8.09 0.57
CA PHE A 42 -0.84 -6.65 0.31
C PHE A 42 0.61 -6.28 0.56
N LEU A 43 1.33 -5.89 -0.49
CA LEU A 43 2.76 -5.60 -0.46
C LEU A 43 3.06 -4.34 -1.28
N THR A 44 4.14 -3.64 -0.93
CA THR A 44 4.61 -2.48 -1.69
C THR A 44 5.30 -2.91 -2.98
N TYR A 45 5.06 -2.22 -4.10
CA TYR A 45 5.76 -2.47 -5.36
C TYR A 45 7.29 -2.41 -5.23
N THR A 46 7.81 -1.45 -4.46
CA THR A 46 9.25 -1.30 -4.16
C THR A 46 9.88 -2.59 -3.60
N GLY A 47 9.14 -3.36 -2.81
CA GLY A 47 9.61 -4.62 -2.21
C GLY A 47 9.36 -5.86 -3.07
N THR A 48 8.56 -5.77 -4.13
CA THR A 48 8.12 -6.92 -4.94
C THR A 48 8.47 -6.82 -6.43
N SER A 49 8.95 -5.67 -6.90
CA SER A 49 9.20 -5.39 -8.33
C SER A 49 10.09 -6.45 -9.00
N SER A 50 11.17 -6.90 -8.36
CA SER A 50 12.05 -7.94 -8.90
C SER A 50 11.38 -9.32 -8.97
N PHE A 51 10.49 -9.64 -8.03
CA PHE A 51 9.76 -10.91 -8.00
C PHE A 51 8.64 -10.93 -9.05
N ILE A 52 8.02 -9.77 -9.30
CA ILE A 52 7.04 -9.57 -10.37
C ILE A 52 7.75 -9.69 -11.73
N ALA A 53 8.86 -8.98 -11.92
CA ALA A 53 9.65 -9.03 -13.15
C ALA A 53 10.17 -10.45 -13.46
N SER A 54 10.51 -11.23 -12.43
CA SER A 54 10.95 -12.62 -12.60
C SER A 54 9.79 -13.61 -12.80
N GLY A 55 8.54 -13.17 -12.81
CA GLY A 55 7.36 -14.04 -12.90
C GLY A 55 7.08 -14.91 -11.68
N ARG A 56 7.79 -14.70 -10.56
CA ARG A 56 7.57 -15.47 -9.31
C ARG A 56 6.35 -14.97 -8.55
N LEU A 57 6.02 -13.68 -8.70
CA LEU A 57 4.80 -13.08 -8.19
C LEU A 57 4.02 -12.46 -9.33
N ARG A 58 2.70 -12.39 -9.17
CA ARG A 58 1.80 -11.70 -10.10
C ARG A 58 1.07 -10.60 -9.35
N ALA A 59 1.24 -9.35 -9.78
CA ALA A 59 0.44 -8.24 -9.28
C ALA A 59 -0.99 -8.34 -9.84
N ILE A 60 -2.00 -8.29 -8.97
CA ILE A 60 -3.42 -8.42 -9.34
C ILE A 60 -4.21 -7.13 -9.15
N GLY A 61 -3.64 -6.12 -8.49
CA GLY A 61 -4.25 -4.82 -8.28
C GLY A 61 -3.30 -3.85 -7.57
N VAL A 62 -3.48 -2.55 -7.82
CA VAL A 62 -2.82 -1.47 -7.06
C VAL A 62 -3.82 -0.73 -6.18
N SER A 63 -3.39 -0.29 -5.00
CA SER A 63 -4.27 0.33 -3.99
C SER A 63 -4.51 1.83 -4.17
N SER A 64 -3.89 2.45 -5.17
CA SER A 64 -4.07 3.86 -5.52
C SER A 64 -5.26 4.08 -6.45
N LEU A 65 -5.82 5.29 -6.46
CA LEU A 65 -6.86 5.71 -7.42
C LEU A 65 -6.43 5.60 -8.89
N GLN A 66 -5.13 5.66 -9.16
CA GLN A 66 -4.56 5.57 -10.50
C GLN A 66 -3.60 4.39 -10.60
N ARG A 67 -3.49 3.80 -11.79
CA ARG A 67 -2.51 2.76 -12.06
C ARG A 67 -1.09 3.28 -11.85
N LEU A 68 -0.19 2.40 -11.43
CA LEU A 68 1.22 2.74 -11.32
C LEU A 68 1.84 2.81 -12.73
N PRO A 69 2.57 3.88 -13.09
CA PRO A 69 3.26 3.96 -14.38
C PRO A 69 4.22 2.78 -14.63
N ALA A 70 4.80 2.23 -13.57
CA ALA A 70 5.69 1.06 -13.62
C ALA A 70 4.95 -0.28 -13.83
N MET A 71 3.62 -0.31 -13.74
CA MET A 71 2.77 -1.48 -13.96
C MET A 71 1.45 -1.07 -14.64
N PRO A 72 1.49 -0.54 -15.88
CA PRO A 72 0.31 0.04 -16.54
C PRO A 72 -0.80 -0.98 -16.83
N ASP A 73 -0.44 -2.26 -16.93
CA ASP A 73 -1.38 -3.36 -17.20
C ASP A 73 -2.09 -3.86 -15.93
N VAL A 74 -1.60 -3.49 -14.75
CA VAL A 74 -2.21 -3.89 -13.47
C VAL A 74 -3.32 -2.90 -13.12
N PRO A 75 -4.58 -3.35 -12.97
CA PRO A 75 -5.69 -2.46 -12.67
C PRO A 75 -5.59 -1.89 -11.26
N THR A 76 -6.32 -0.81 -11.00
CA THR A 76 -6.57 -0.39 -9.61
C THR A 76 -7.57 -1.34 -8.95
N VAL A 77 -7.57 -1.41 -7.62
CA VAL A 77 -8.59 -2.16 -6.89
C VAL A 77 -10.00 -1.59 -7.16
N ALA A 78 -10.09 -0.28 -7.41
CA ALA A 78 -11.35 0.37 -7.82
C ALA A 78 -11.85 -0.12 -9.17
N GLU A 79 -10.97 -0.25 -10.17
CA GLU A 79 -11.29 -0.85 -11.47
C GLU A 79 -11.67 -2.34 -11.35
N GLY A 80 -11.14 -3.03 -10.34
CA GLY A 80 -11.41 -4.44 -10.03
C GLY A 80 -12.75 -4.71 -9.34
N GLY A 81 -13.58 -3.69 -9.10
CA GLY A 81 -14.93 -3.86 -8.55
C GLY A 81 -15.12 -3.42 -7.10
N VAL A 82 -14.15 -2.70 -6.50
CA VAL A 82 -14.31 -2.08 -5.17
C VAL A 82 -14.27 -0.55 -5.31
N PRO A 83 -15.41 0.09 -5.63
CA PRO A 83 -15.43 1.54 -5.90
C PRO A 83 -14.86 2.35 -4.75
N ASN A 84 -14.17 3.46 -5.08
CA ASN A 84 -13.55 4.39 -4.12
C ASN A 84 -12.46 3.77 -3.23
N PHE A 85 -11.95 2.58 -3.55
CA PHE A 85 -10.80 2.03 -2.85
C PHE A 85 -9.56 2.88 -3.14
N ASP A 86 -9.06 3.55 -2.11
CA ASP A 86 -7.83 4.33 -2.14
C ASP A 86 -7.08 4.18 -0.81
N ALA A 87 -5.97 3.45 -0.84
CA ALA A 87 -5.08 3.25 0.29
C ALA A 87 -3.62 3.17 -0.19
N PRO A 88 -3.08 4.25 -0.79
CA PRO A 88 -1.71 4.28 -1.25
C PRO A 88 -0.78 4.43 -0.04
N GLY A 89 0.34 3.68 -0.03
CA GLY A 89 1.40 3.93 0.93
C GLY A 89 2.16 5.22 0.58
N TRP A 90 2.46 6.05 1.58
CA TRP A 90 3.22 7.28 1.41
C TRP A 90 4.25 7.48 2.54
N PHE A 91 5.23 8.33 2.29
CA PHE A 91 6.31 8.64 3.22
C PHE A 91 6.42 10.15 3.43
N ALA A 92 6.78 10.56 4.63
CA ALA A 92 7.15 11.93 4.93
C ALA A 92 8.35 12.00 5.88
N LEU A 93 9.13 13.07 5.73
CA LEU A 93 10.14 13.44 6.69
C LEU A 93 9.48 14.19 7.87
N MET A 94 9.66 13.67 9.07
CA MET A 94 9.14 14.26 10.30
C MET A 94 10.30 14.59 11.26
N GLY A 95 10.18 15.72 11.95
CA GLY A 95 11.09 16.13 13.02
C GLY A 95 10.40 16.16 14.37
N PRO A 96 11.14 16.43 15.46
CA PRO A 96 10.56 16.58 16.79
C PRO A 96 9.51 17.71 16.85
N ALA A 97 8.55 17.58 17.78
CA ALA A 97 7.61 18.64 18.08
C ALA A 97 8.36 19.91 18.54
N GLY A 98 7.91 21.09 18.11
CA GLY A 98 8.50 22.37 18.49
C GLY A 98 9.81 22.72 17.78
N LEU A 99 10.15 22.04 16.68
CA LEU A 99 11.33 22.39 15.88
C LEU A 99 11.27 23.88 15.44
N PRO A 100 12.35 24.67 15.63
CA PRO A 100 12.32 26.08 15.27
C PRO A 100 11.95 26.30 13.79
N PRO A 101 11.18 27.36 13.45
CA PRO A 101 10.75 27.60 12.07
C PRO A 101 11.91 27.67 11.07
N ALA A 102 13.03 28.28 11.47
CA ALA A 102 14.23 28.37 10.63
C ALA A 102 14.81 26.99 10.28
N VAL A 103 14.90 26.06 11.25
CA VAL A 103 15.40 24.70 11.02
C VAL A 103 14.43 23.92 10.12
N THR A 104 13.13 24.09 10.35
CA THR A 104 12.09 23.46 9.51
C THR A 104 12.19 23.93 8.07
N ALA A 105 12.40 25.23 7.84
CA ALA A 105 12.57 25.80 6.50
C ALA A 105 13.81 25.25 5.81
N THR A 106 14.94 25.15 6.52
CA THR A 106 16.18 24.55 5.99
C THR A 106 15.99 23.10 5.57
N LEU A 107 15.37 22.27 6.42
CA LEU A 107 15.12 20.86 6.11
C LEU A 107 14.16 20.69 4.92
N ARG A 108 13.09 21.50 4.88
CA ARG A 108 12.14 21.49 3.74
C ARG A 108 12.83 21.85 2.43
N LYS A 109 13.67 22.88 2.44
CA LYS A 109 14.43 23.31 1.26
C LYS A 109 15.39 22.21 0.80
N ALA A 110 16.20 21.66 1.70
CA ALA A 110 17.15 20.60 1.37
C ALA A 110 16.44 19.34 0.83
N LEU A 111 15.31 18.94 1.43
CA LEU A 111 14.52 17.81 0.96
C LEU A 111 13.96 18.06 -0.45
N ALA A 112 13.45 19.27 -0.71
CA ALA A 112 12.94 19.64 -2.03
C ALA A 112 14.05 19.61 -3.10
N GLU A 113 15.23 20.12 -2.78
CA GLU A 113 16.39 20.09 -3.68
C GLU A 113 16.82 18.66 -4.03
N VAL A 114 16.93 17.78 -3.02
CA VAL A 114 17.34 16.39 -3.22
C VAL A 114 16.29 15.61 -4.01
N LEU A 115 15.00 15.74 -3.68
CA LEU A 115 13.91 15.06 -4.38
C LEU A 115 13.73 15.54 -5.83
N ALA A 116 14.27 16.71 -6.20
CA ALA A 116 14.28 17.21 -7.57
C ALA A 116 15.49 16.74 -8.39
N THR A 117 16.47 16.05 -7.77
CA THR A 117 17.65 15.56 -8.50
C THR A 117 17.25 14.48 -9.52
N PRO A 118 17.71 14.56 -10.79
CA PRO A 118 17.29 13.61 -11.83
C PRO A 118 17.56 12.14 -11.48
N ALA A 119 18.70 11.86 -10.83
CA ALA A 119 19.06 10.51 -10.40
C ALA A 119 18.07 9.94 -9.37
N LEU A 120 17.64 10.76 -8.40
CA LEU A 120 16.66 10.31 -7.41
C LEU A 120 15.26 10.20 -8.00
N VAL A 121 14.85 11.14 -8.86
CA VAL A 121 13.56 11.07 -9.56
C VAL A 121 13.47 9.78 -10.39
N ALA A 122 14.50 9.47 -11.19
CA ALA A 122 14.56 8.24 -11.97
C ALA A 122 14.47 7.01 -11.06
N ARG A 123 15.25 6.99 -9.97
CA ARG A 123 15.23 5.87 -9.02
C ARG A 123 13.88 5.70 -8.33
N MET A 124 13.21 6.79 -7.97
CA MET A 124 11.86 6.73 -7.39
C MET A 124 10.86 6.17 -8.39
N GLN A 125 10.91 6.62 -9.65
CA GLN A 125 10.03 6.12 -10.72
C GLN A 125 10.22 4.62 -10.97
N GLU A 126 11.46 4.13 -11.01
CA GLU A 126 11.78 2.69 -11.08
C GLU A 126 11.16 1.89 -9.92
N LEU A 127 11.04 2.52 -8.75
CA LEU A 127 10.45 1.92 -7.55
C LEU A 127 8.95 2.20 -7.43
N GLY A 128 8.31 2.76 -8.47
CA GLY A 128 6.90 3.10 -8.51
C GLY A 128 6.50 4.20 -7.52
N GLN A 129 7.44 5.06 -7.15
CA GLN A 129 7.27 6.17 -6.21
C GLN A 129 7.25 7.50 -6.95
N THR A 130 6.49 8.45 -6.41
CA THR A 130 6.43 9.83 -6.92
C THR A 130 6.72 10.79 -5.78
N ALA A 131 7.62 11.75 -6.00
CA ALA A 131 7.91 12.78 -5.01
C ALA A 131 6.79 13.84 -4.99
N LEU A 132 6.21 14.09 -3.82
CA LEU A 132 5.11 15.06 -3.63
C LEU A 132 5.63 16.43 -3.15
N ILE A 133 6.74 16.91 -3.72
CA ILE A 133 7.44 18.11 -3.25
C ILE A 133 6.54 19.34 -3.37
N GLY A 134 6.22 20.00 -2.25
CA GLY A 134 5.45 21.25 -2.23
C GLY A 134 3.99 21.12 -2.71
N GLN A 135 3.53 19.92 -3.02
CA GLN A 135 2.19 19.63 -3.54
C GLN A 135 1.21 19.19 -2.44
N THR A 136 1.70 18.97 -1.21
CA THR A 136 0.90 18.44 -0.11
C THR A 136 1.18 19.16 1.20
N ASP A 137 0.10 19.45 1.92
CA ASP A 137 0.15 19.78 3.33
C ASP A 137 0.21 18.47 4.13
N VAL A 138 1.43 18.06 4.48
CA VAL A 138 1.68 16.80 5.19
C VAL A 138 0.92 16.71 6.51
N ALA A 139 0.75 17.82 7.23
CA ALA A 139 0.03 17.82 8.50
C ALA A 139 -1.46 17.52 8.29
N ARG A 140 -2.05 18.12 7.24
CA ARG A 140 -3.43 17.82 6.83
C ARG A 140 -3.58 16.39 6.33
N THR A 141 -2.62 15.87 5.55
CA THR A 141 -2.63 14.46 5.11
C THR A 141 -2.63 13.50 6.29
N ILE A 142 -1.75 13.72 7.28
CA ILE A 142 -1.71 12.92 8.53
C ILE A 142 -3.07 12.98 9.24
N ALA A 143 -3.66 14.16 9.38
CA ALA A 143 -4.94 14.32 10.07
C ALA A 143 -6.08 13.56 9.38
N ASN A 144 -6.15 13.64 8.04
CA ASN A 144 -7.16 12.96 7.24
C ASN A 144 -7.00 11.43 7.29
N GLU A 145 -5.79 10.93 7.10
CA GLU A 145 -5.44 9.51 7.22
C GLU A 145 -5.81 8.98 8.61
N LEU A 146 -5.42 9.69 9.66
CA LEU A 146 -5.70 9.28 11.03
C LEU A 146 -7.20 9.20 11.30
N ALA A 147 -8.00 10.14 10.79
CA ALA A 147 -9.46 10.11 10.93
C ALA A 147 -10.07 8.90 10.21
N MET A 148 -9.68 8.67 8.96
CA MET A 148 -10.15 7.55 8.14
C MET A 148 -9.82 6.19 8.79
N TRP A 149 -8.56 5.98 9.16
CA TRP A 149 -8.12 4.70 9.75
C TRP A 149 -8.73 4.47 11.14
N LYS A 150 -8.86 5.50 11.99
CA LYS A 150 -9.54 5.36 13.29
C LYS A 150 -10.98 4.90 13.11
N GLN A 151 -11.70 5.50 12.16
CA GLN A 151 -13.06 5.12 11.85
C GLN A 151 -13.12 3.65 11.39
N LEU A 152 -12.26 3.24 10.46
CA LEU A 152 -12.23 1.87 9.96
C LEU A 152 -11.90 0.86 11.06
N VAL A 153 -10.87 1.11 11.87
CA VAL A 153 -10.45 0.26 12.98
C VAL A 153 -11.58 0.06 13.98
N ALA A 154 -12.27 1.15 14.36
CA ALA A 154 -13.41 1.08 15.29
C ALA A 154 -14.59 0.28 14.70
N GLN A 155 -14.94 0.55 13.44
CA GLN A 155 -16.05 -0.14 12.76
C GLN A 155 -15.79 -1.65 12.58
N ARG A 156 -14.54 -2.02 12.31
CA ARG A 156 -14.13 -3.41 12.07
C ARG A 156 -13.62 -4.13 13.32
N LYS A 157 -13.60 -3.43 14.47
CA LYS A 157 -13.12 -3.95 15.75
C LYS A 157 -11.71 -4.56 15.63
N ILE A 158 -10.86 -3.91 14.84
CA ILE A 158 -9.49 -4.36 14.64
C ILE A 158 -8.71 -4.04 15.91
N VAL A 159 -8.10 -5.06 16.51
CA VAL A 159 -7.22 -4.94 17.66
C VAL A 159 -5.82 -5.38 17.26
N ILE A 160 -4.81 -4.73 17.82
CA ILE A 160 -3.44 -5.20 17.75
C ILE A 160 -3.23 -6.03 19.01
N ASP A 161 -3.06 -7.34 18.85
CA ASP A 161 -2.67 -8.19 19.95
C ASP A 161 -1.24 -7.78 20.37
N GLY A 162 -1.11 -7.35 21.63
CA GLY A 162 0.14 -6.93 22.26
C GLY A 162 0.90 -8.09 22.89
#